data_AF-A0A932CLR8-F1
#
_entry.id   AF-A0A932CLR8-F1
#
_cell.length_a   1.000
_cell.length_b   1.000
_cell.length_c   1.000
_cell.angle_alpha   90.00
_cell.angle_beta   90.00
_cell.angle_gamma   90.00
#
_symmetry.space_group_name_H-M   'P 1'
#
loop_
_entity.id
_entity.type
_entity.pdbx_description
1 polymer ?
#
loop_
_entity_poly.entity_id
_entity_poly.type
_entity_poly.pdbx_seq_one_letter_code
_entity_poly.pdbx_strand_id
1 'polypeptide(L)'
;MKLKPLEQWVCDFCGEVIERPEQGWIEWLADPSDGFRQEGFKIVHYAPYSPRKPRGRCYHYDNPPSGRRALDIYLSEFVGEKAMPQLLVFVDGGPYREKEYGGPRVKDLREWAELVRRLTIPYFEEARFYMKRADISGFFAGASEPWIYMPNTLKEVIRRYGDGG
;
A
#
# COMPACT_ATOMS: atom_id res chain seq x y z
N MET A 1 17.47 2.76 2.32
CA MET A 1 16.85 2.38 3.62
C MET A 1 16.86 0.86 3.72
N LYS A 2 16.78 0.28 4.91
CA LYS A 2 16.69 -1.18 5.07
C LYS A 2 15.50 -1.52 5.97
N LEU A 3 14.51 -2.19 5.42
CA LEU A 3 13.28 -2.56 6.11
C LEU A 3 13.30 -4.04 6.51
N LYS A 4 12.56 -4.38 7.57
CA LYS A 4 12.15 -5.75 7.87
C LYS A 4 10.92 -6.08 7.00
N PRO A 5 11.03 -7.04 6.05
CA PRO A 5 9.96 -7.34 5.11
C PRO A 5 8.67 -7.74 5.82
N LEU A 6 7.54 -7.16 5.41
CA LEU A 6 6.20 -7.43 5.96
C LEU A 6 6.07 -7.16 7.48
N GLU A 7 7.02 -6.46 8.08
CA GLU A 7 6.98 -6.00 9.47
C GLU A 7 7.07 -4.47 9.57
N GLN A 8 7.65 -3.82 8.57
CA GLN A 8 7.85 -2.37 8.50
C GLN A 8 7.41 -1.81 7.15
N TRP A 9 6.89 -0.58 7.17
CA TRP A 9 6.46 0.16 5.98
C TRP A 9 6.90 1.61 6.01
N VAL A 10 6.93 2.28 4.86
CA VAL A 10 7.20 3.71 4.81
C VAL A 10 5.90 4.48 4.83
N CYS A 11 5.80 5.47 5.72
CA CYS A 11 4.65 6.36 5.80
C CYS A 11 4.60 7.26 4.56
N ASP A 12 3.49 7.19 3.83
CA ASP A 12 3.25 7.97 2.61
C ASP A 12 3.06 9.47 2.89
N PHE A 13 2.96 9.87 4.17
CA PHE A 13 2.84 11.28 4.56
C PHE A 13 4.20 11.91 4.88
N CYS A 14 4.98 11.30 5.77
CA CYS A 14 6.24 11.89 6.25
C CYS A 14 7.51 11.25 5.67
N GLY A 15 7.40 10.09 5.01
CA GLY A 15 8.55 9.34 4.49
C GLY A 15 9.34 8.55 5.54
N GLU A 16 8.97 8.65 6.82
CA GLU A 16 9.62 7.90 7.90
C GLU A 16 9.05 6.48 8.02
N VAL A 17 9.84 5.58 8.62
CA VAL A 17 9.46 4.18 8.81
C VAL A 17 8.36 4.04 9.89
N ILE A 18 7.38 3.20 9.61
CA ILE A 18 6.43 2.64 10.55
C ILE A 18 7.06 1.35 11.08
N GLU A 19 7.50 1.35 12.34
CA GLU A 19 8.34 0.28 12.90
C GLU A 19 7.58 -1.02 13.16
N ARG A 20 6.26 -0.95 13.36
CA ARG A 20 5.37 -2.09 13.59
C ARG A 20 3.98 -1.85 13.01
N PRO A 21 3.23 -2.89 12.59
CA PRO A 21 1.89 -2.73 12.01
C PRO A 21 0.91 -1.92 12.87
N GLU A 22 0.97 -2.05 14.21
CA GLU A 22 0.05 -1.36 15.14
C GLU A 22 0.29 0.16 15.21
N GLN A 23 1.43 0.61 14.69
CA GLN A 23 1.79 2.02 14.60
C GLN A 23 1.33 2.66 13.28
N GLY A 24 0.78 1.86 12.37
CA GLY A 24 0.32 2.31 11.06
C GLY A 24 -1.18 2.17 10.87
N TRP A 25 -1.71 2.99 9.97
CA TRP A 25 -3.05 2.91 9.40
C TRP A 25 -2.95 2.80 7.88
N ILE A 26 -3.96 2.18 7.28
CA ILE A 26 -4.27 2.38 5.87
C ILE A 26 -5.48 3.30 5.82
N GLU A 27 -5.36 4.41 5.09
CA GLU A 27 -6.46 5.34 4.82
C GLU A 27 -6.76 5.40 3.32
N TRP A 28 -8.01 5.64 2.98
CA TRP A 28 -8.47 5.77 1.59
C TRP A 28 -9.74 6.61 1.52
N LEU A 29 -10.14 6.94 0.29
CA LEU A 29 -11.35 7.66 -0.03
C LEU A 29 -12.40 6.72 -0.64
N ALA A 30 -13.66 6.94 -0.32
CA ALA A 30 -14.80 6.36 -1.03
C ALA A 30 -15.59 7.46 -1.73
N ASP A 31 -16.13 7.16 -2.91
CA ASP A 31 -16.99 8.06 -3.70
C ASP A 31 -18.47 7.65 -3.58
N PRO A 32 -19.28 8.33 -2.74
CA PRO A 32 -20.70 8.01 -2.59
C PRO A 32 -21.51 8.17 -3.90
N SER A 33 -21.05 9.00 -4.84
CA SER A 33 -21.72 9.21 -6.13
C SER A 33 -21.46 8.09 -7.14
N ASP A 34 -20.43 7.28 -6.90
CA ASP A 34 -20.01 6.17 -7.75
C ASP A 34 -20.04 4.85 -6.95
N GLY A 35 -21.19 4.56 -6.33
CA GLY A 35 -21.40 3.29 -5.62
C GLY A 35 -20.42 3.01 -4.46
N PHE A 36 -19.85 4.06 -3.86
CA PHE A 36 -18.80 3.97 -2.84
C PHE A 36 -17.50 3.31 -3.34
N ARG A 37 -17.20 3.42 -4.63
CA ARG A 37 -15.91 2.97 -5.16
C ARG A 37 -14.75 3.72 -4.51
N GLN A 38 -13.66 2.98 -4.29
CA GLN A 38 -12.58 3.34 -3.40
C GLN A 38 -11.31 3.72 -4.19
N GLU A 39 -10.58 4.70 -3.68
CA GLU A 39 -9.38 5.26 -4.32
C GLU A 39 -8.47 5.93 -3.29
N GLY A 40 -7.25 6.27 -3.67
CA GLY A 40 -6.36 7.08 -2.85
C GLY A 40 -5.81 6.32 -1.65
N PHE A 41 -5.38 5.08 -1.83
CA PHE A 41 -4.86 4.29 -0.71
C PHE A 41 -3.51 4.86 -0.20
N LYS A 42 -3.39 5.06 1.11
CA LYS A 42 -2.17 5.52 1.79
C LYS A 42 -1.86 4.65 3.00
N ILE A 43 -0.58 4.32 3.20
CA ILE A 43 -0.08 3.73 4.45
C ILE A 43 0.57 4.85 5.26
N VAL A 44 0.09 5.11 6.48
CA VAL A 44 0.53 6.25 7.29
C VAL A 44 0.73 5.90 8.77
N HIS A 45 1.47 6.71 9.52
CA HIS A 45 1.53 6.56 10.99
C HIS A 45 0.16 6.84 11.61
N TYR A 46 -0.32 5.92 12.44
CA TYR A 46 -1.43 6.15 13.36
C TYR A 46 -1.11 7.35 14.27
N ALA A 47 -2.05 8.25 14.52
CA ALA A 47 -1.80 9.56 15.16
C ALA A 47 -1.01 9.49 16.48
N PRO A 48 -1.29 8.56 17.42
CA PRO A 48 -0.49 8.38 18.63
C PRO A 48 0.96 7.93 18.40
N TYR A 49 1.35 7.52 17.19
CA TYR A 49 2.71 7.17 16.80
C TYR A 49 3.30 8.10 15.74
N SER A 50 2.55 9.12 15.31
CA SER A 50 3.03 10.12 14.36
C SER A 50 4.29 10.84 14.87
N PRO A 51 5.35 10.96 14.04
CA PRO A 51 6.53 11.76 14.37
C PRO A 51 6.23 13.28 14.41
N ARG A 52 5.03 13.71 13.95
CA ARG A 52 4.62 15.12 13.91
C ARG A 52 3.98 15.61 15.21
N LYS A 53 3.81 14.74 16.21
CA LYS A 53 3.28 15.12 17.52
C LYS A 53 4.18 16.14 18.23
N PRO A 54 3.62 17.02 19.09
CA PRO A 54 2.19 17.15 19.40
C PRO A 54 1.44 18.05 18.39
N ARG A 55 2.14 18.65 17.42
CA ARG A 55 1.61 19.72 16.55
C ARG A 55 0.95 19.20 15.26
N GLY A 56 0.85 17.89 15.08
CA GLY A 56 0.22 17.29 13.91
C GLY A 56 0.23 15.77 13.90
N ARG A 57 -0.36 15.22 12.84
CA ARG A 57 -0.47 13.79 12.55
C ARG A 57 -0.17 13.53 11.07
N CYS A 58 0.00 12.27 10.72
CA CYS A 58 0.37 11.82 9.38
C CYS A 58 -0.86 11.40 8.55
N TYR A 59 -1.99 12.13 8.63
CA TYR A 59 -3.20 11.76 7.90
C TYR A 59 -3.36 12.66 6.68
N HIS A 60 -3.45 12.07 5.48
CA HIS A 60 -3.73 12.79 4.25
C HIS A 60 -5.19 13.23 4.20
N TYR A 61 -6.10 12.45 4.77
CA TYR A 61 -7.55 12.66 4.62
C TYR A 61 -8.23 13.23 5.86
N ASP A 62 -7.48 14.00 6.67
CA ASP A 62 -8.06 14.83 7.74
C ASP A 62 -9.14 15.80 7.22
N ASN A 63 -8.97 16.27 5.98
CA ASN A 63 -9.95 17.07 5.25
C ASN A 63 -10.13 16.45 3.84
N PRO A 64 -11.03 15.47 3.67
CA PRO A 64 -11.20 14.82 2.38
C PRO A 64 -11.76 15.79 1.33
N PRO A 65 -11.45 15.59 0.02
CA PRO A 65 -12.05 16.36 -1.05
C PRO A 65 -13.59 16.34 -1.01
N SER A 66 -14.24 17.40 -1.50
CA SER A 66 -15.70 17.47 -1.57
C SER A 66 -16.28 16.26 -2.32
N GLY A 67 -17.36 15.67 -1.77
CA GLY A 67 -17.96 14.47 -2.35
C GLY A 67 -17.15 13.19 -2.15
N ARG A 68 -16.11 13.21 -1.30
CA ARG A 68 -15.36 12.00 -0.89
C ARG A 68 -15.50 11.77 0.60
N ARG A 69 -15.54 10.50 0.98
CA ARG A 69 -15.54 10.06 2.37
C ARG A 69 -14.21 9.43 2.72
N ALA A 70 -13.53 9.94 3.73
CA ALA A 70 -12.35 9.31 4.31
C ALA A 70 -12.74 8.04 5.11
N LEU A 71 -11.95 7.00 4.95
CA LEU A 71 -12.05 5.73 5.68
C LEU A 71 -10.64 5.30 6.09
N ASP A 72 -10.53 4.60 7.20
CA ASP A 72 -9.26 4.10 7.73
C ASP A 72 -9.44 2.78 8.49
N ILE A 73 -8.35 2.03 8.62
CA ILE A 73 -8.24 0.86 9.47
C ILE A 73 -6.78 0.62 9.86
N TYR A 74 -6.54 -0.09 10.97
CA TYR A 74 -5.20 -0.46 11.39
C TYR A 74 -4.46 -1.27 10.33
N LEU A 75 -3.19 -0.91 10.09
CA LEU A 75 -2.31 -1.64 9.18
C LEU A 75 -2.12 -3.10 9.63
N SER A 76 -2.22 -3.39 10.93
CA SER A 76 -2.19 -4.76 11.47
C SER A 76 -3.30 -5.67 10.92
N GLU A 77 -4.42 -5.13 10.45
CA GLU A 77 -5.48 -5.93 9.81
C GLU A 77 -5.12 -6.39 8.39
N PHE A 78 -4.00 -5.88 7.83
CA PHE A 78 -3.51 -6.21 6.50
C PHE A 78 -2.23 -7.06 6.51
N VAL A 79 -1.91 -7.69 7.64
CA VAL A 79 -0.69 -8.49 7.80
C VAL A 79 -1.05 -9.96 8.07
N GLY A 80 -0.20 -10.86 7.59
CA GLY A 80 -0.34 -12.30 7.83
C GLY A 80 -1.64 -12.88 7.27
N GLU A 81 -2.29 -13.76 8.04
CA GLU A 81 -3.50 -14.47 7.62
C GLU A 81 -4.71 -13.56 7.37
N LYS A 82 -4.71 -12.34 7.94
CA LYS A 82 -5.79 -11.36 7.75
C LYS A 82 -5.68 -10.59 6.43
N ALA A 83 -4.49 -10.52 5.84
CA ALA A 83 -4.17 -9.64 4.72
C ALA A 83 -5.08 -9.88 3.51
N MET A 84 -5.14 -11.11 3.02
CA MET A 84 -5.89 -11.43 1.80
C MET A 84 -7.41 -11.30 1.98
N PRO A 85 -8.04 -11.81 3.06
CA PRO A 85 -9.45 -11.55 3.33
C PRO A 85 -9.78 -10.05 3.33
N GLN A 86 -8.96 -9.22 3.97
CA GLN A 86 -9.19 -7.78 4.03
C GLN A 86 -8.98 -7.09 2.66
N LEU A 87 -7.94 -7.47 1.91
CA LEU A 87 -7.62 -6.88 0.60
C LEU A 87 -8.64 -7.24 -0.48
N LEU A 88 -9.19 -8.45 -0.44
CA LEU A 88 -10.18 -8.92 -1.43
C LEU A 88 -11.49 -8.14 -1.34
N VAL A 89 -11.88 -7.63 -0.17
CA VAL A 89 -13.11 -6.83 0.03
C VAL A 89 -13.15 -5.57 -0.85
N PHE A 90 -11.98 -5.05 -1.24
CA PHE A 90 -11.86 -3.91 -2.16
C PHE A 90 -12.15 -4.26 -3.63
N VAL A 91 -12.07 -5.54 -3.99
CA VAL A 91 -12.37 -6.03 -5.35
C VAL A 91 -13.73 -6.70 -5.38
N ASP A 92 -13.97 -7.64 -4.47
CA ASP A 92 -15.20 -8.42 -4.39
C ASP A 92 -15.54 -8.71 -2.93
N GLY A 93 -16.74 -8.33 -2.49
CA GLY A 93 -17.23 -8.64 -1.15
C GLY A 93 -17.64 -10.09 -0.94
N GLY A 94 -17.68 -10.87 -2.02
CA GLY A 94 -18.08 -12.26 -2.06
C GLY A 94 -19.60 -12.46 -2.10
N PRO A 95 -20.04 -13.66 -2.50
CA PRO A 95 -21.44 -13.97 -2.81
C PRO A 95 -22.37 -13.94 -1.58
N TYR A 96 -21.81 -14.03 -0.36
CA TYR A 96 -22.57 -13.97 0.88
C TYR A 96 -22.98 -12.55 1.28
N ARG A 97 -22.34 -11.53 0.69
CA ARG A 97 -22.65 -10.11 0.92
C ARG A 97 -23.26 -9.46 -0.33
N GLU A 98 -22.76 -9.82 -1.51
CA GLU A 98 -23.23 -9.34 -2.79
C GLU A 98 -23.77 -10.51 -3.61
N LYS A 99 -25.10 -10.63 -3.69
CA LYS A 99 -25.74 -11.73 -4.44
C LYS A 99 -25.46 -11.66 -5.94
N GLU A 100 -25.26 -10.46 -6.46
CA GLU A 100 -24.94 -10.18 -7.85
C GLU A 100 -23.56 -9.51 -7.92
N TYR A 101 -22.74 -9.93 -8.87
CA TYR A 101 -21.39 -9.39 -9.05
C TYR A 101 -21.44 -7.98 -9.64
N GLY A 102 -21.05 -6.99 -8.84
CA GLY A 102 -21.05 -5.57 -9.22
C GLY A 102 -19.74 -5.07 -9.85
N GLY A 103 -18.73 -5.93 -10.00
CA GLY A 103 -17.39 -5.51 -10.43
C GLY A 103 -16.50 -5.03 -9.29
N PRO A 104 -15.27 -4.58 -9.60
CA PRO A 104 -14.30 -4.12 -8.60
C PRO A 104 -14.80 -2.88 -7.85
N ARG A 105 -14.73 -2.91 -6.52
CA ARG A 105 -15.06 -1.75 -5.68
C ARG A 105 -13.94 -0.70 -5.60
N VAL A 106 -12.83 -0.90 -6.30
CA VAL A 106 -11.78 0.13 -6.48
C VAL A 106 -11.96 0.85 -7.81
N LYS A 107 -11.60 2.13 -7.86
CA LYS A 107 -11.60 2.91 -9.11
C LYS A 107 -10.43 2.58 -10.02
N ASP A 108 -9.25 2.43 -9.43
CA ASP A 108 -8.01 2.05 -10.13
C ASP A 108 -7.47 0.72 -9.59
N LEU A 109 -7.57 -0.33 -10.40
CA LEU A 109 -7.03 -1.65 -10.06
C LEU A 109 -5.49 -1.65 -9.95
N ARG A 110 -4.79 -0.74 -10.62
CA ARG A 110 -3.32 -0.62 -10.55
C ARG A 110 -2.89 -0.04 -9.21
N GLU A 111 -3.59 0.99 -8.72
CA GLU A 111 -3.38 1.54 -7.37
C GLU A 111 -3.61 0.46 -6.31
N TRP A 112 -4.73 -0.26 -6.39
CA TRP A 112 -5.02 -1.38 -5.50
C TRP A 112 -3.95 -2.48 -5.57
N ALA A 113 -3.53 -2.86 -6.78
CA ALA A 113 -2.50 -3.86 -6.96
C ALA A 113 -1.15 -3.41 -6.36
N GLU A 114 -0.81 -2.13 -6.41
CA GLU A 114 0.37 -1.61 -5.72
C GLU A 114 0.24 -1.76 -4.19
N LEU A 115 -0.90 -1.39 -3.62
CA LEU A 115 -1.17 -1.61 -2.19
C LEU A 115 -1.01 -3.08 -1.80
N VAL A 116 -1.59 -4.01 -2.58
CA VAL A 116 -1.44 -5.46 -2.36
C VAL A 116 0.03 -5.87 -2.37
N ARG A 117 0.82 -5.42 -3.36
CA ARG A 117 2.26 -5.74 -3.43
C ARG A 117 3.01 -5.23 -2.20
N ARG A 118 2.74 -4.00 -1.75
CA ARG A 118 3.35 -3.39 -0.55
C ARG A 118 3.06 -4.19 0.72
N LEU A 119 1.86 -4.76 0.84
CA LEU A 119 1.41 -5.45 2.04
C LEU A 119 1.71 -6.95 2.05
N THR A 120 1.93 -7.57 0.89
CA THR A 120 1.97 -9.04 0.79
C THR A 120 3.23 -9.61 0.15
N ILE A 121 3.99 -8.81 -0.61
CA ILE A 121 5.21 -9.27 -1.28
C ILE A 121 6.44 -8.85 -0.45
N PRO A 122 7.20 -9.82 0.11
CA PRO A 122 8.44 -9.51 0.82
C PRO A 122 9.37 -8.65 -0.03
N TYR A 123 10.02 -7.66 0.61
CA TYR A 123 10.96 -6.71 0.02
C TYR A 123 10.36 -5.68 -0.95
N PHE A 124 9.07 -5.74 -1.30
CA PHE A 124 8.48 -4.81 -2.26
C PHE A 124 8.46 -3.36 -1.75
N GLU A 125 8.08 -3.15 -0.48
CA GLU A 125 8.00 -1.82 0.11
C GLU A 125 9.34 -1.08 0.12
N GLU A 126 10.46 -1.80 0.28
CA GLU A 126 11.80 -1.23 0.17
C GLU A 126 12.22 -1.06 -1.29
N ALA A 127 12.00 -2.08 -2.12
CA ALA A 127 12.40 -2.09 -3.51
C ALA A 127 11.70 -1.01 -4.36
N ARG A 128 10.44 -0.64 -4.04
CA ARG A 128 9.63 0.31 -4.82
C ARG A 128 10.33 1.66 -5.07
N PHE A 129 11.15 2.10 -4.12
CA PHE A 129 11.93 3.34 -4.24
C PHE A 129 13.02 3.27 -5.32
N TYR A 130 13.42 2.06 -5.70
CA TYR A 130 14.51 1.81 -6.64
C TYR A 130 14.04 1.18 -7.96
N MET A 131 12.79 0.70 -8.03
CA MET A 131 12.21 0.06 -9.22
C MET A 131 12.35 0.94 -10.47
N LYS A 132 12.05 2.24 -10.38
CA LYS A 132 12.19 3.16 -11.53
C LYS A 132 13.63 3.27 -12.02
N ARG A 133 14.61 3.27 -11.12
CA ARG A 133 16.03 3.30 -11.48
C ARG A 133 16.46 2.00 -12.15
N ALA A 134 15.99 0.86 -11.64
CA ALA A 134 16.20 -0.45 -12.25
C ALA A 134 15.62 -0.50 -13.67
N ASP A 135 14.40 -0.03 -13.85
CA ASP A 135 13.72 0.05 -15.15
C ASP A 135 14.48 0.89 -16.17
N ILE A 136 14.88 2.12 -15.80
CA ILE A 136 15.66 3.02 -16.67
C ILE A 136 16.99 2.39 -17.09
N SER A 137 17.61 1.57 -16.24
CA SER A 137 18.85 0.87 -16.58
C SER A 137 18.68 -0.36 -17.49
N GLY A 138 17.44 -0.70 -17.85
CA GLY A 138 17.11 -1.90 -18.64
C GLY A 138 17.08 -3.20 -17.84
N PHE A 139 17.08 -3.14 -16.51
CA PHE A 139 17.12 -4.34 -15.65
C PHE A 139 15.93 -5.29 -15.87
N PHE A 140 14.77 -4.75 -16.22
CA PHE A 140 13.56 -5.51 -16.50
C PHE A 140 13.37 -5.83 -18.00
N ALA A 141 14.35 -5.52 -18.86
CA ALA A 141 14.22 -5.77 -20.29
C ALA A 141 14.08 -7.28 -20.57
N GLY A 142 12.99 -7.67 -21.22
CA GLY A 142 12.67 -9.07 -21.51
C GLY A 142 12.21 -9.89 -20.29
N ALA A 143 11.97 -9.26 -19.14
CA ALA A 143 11.42 -9.95 -17.98
C ALA A 143 9.95 -10.31 -18.16
N SER A 144 9.54 -11.49 -17.69
CA SER A 144 8.11 -11.80 -17.50
C SER A 144 7.54 -10.95 -16.35
N GLU A 145 6.27 -10.61 -16.42
CA GLU A 145 5.57 -9.76 -15.45
C GLU A 145 5.70 -10.26 -13.99
N PRO A 146 5.57 -11.57 -13.68
CA PRO A 146 5.73 -12.05 -12.30
C PRO A 146 7.16 -11.89 -11.79
N TRP A 147 8.16 -12.10 -12.66
CA TRP A 147 9.58 -12.07 -12.28
C TRP A 147 9.98 -10.72 -11.69
N ILE A 148 9.40 -9.63 -12.18
CA ILE A 148 9.63 -8.24 -11.70
C ILE A 148 9.35 -8.13 -10.19
N TYR A 149 8.40 -8.91 -9.68
CA TYR A 149 7.91 -8.81 -8.30
C TYR A 149 8.34 -9.98 -7.42
N MET A 150 9.17 -10.91 -7.92
CA MET A 150 9.63 -12.04 -7.10
C MET A 150 10.60 -11.57 -6.01
N PRO A 151 10.55 -12.12 -4.78
CA PRO A 151 11.43 -11.71 -3.69
C PRO A 151 12.93 -11.68 -4.02
N ASN A 152 13.42 -12.65 -4.81
CA ASN A 152 14.82 -12.68 -5.23
C ASN A 152 15.15 -11.52 -6.18
N THR A 153 14.26 -11.18 -7.10
CA THR A 153 14.39 -10.02 -7.98
C THR A 153 14.38 -8.72 -7.19
N LEU A 154 13.44 -8.58 -6.24
CA LEU A 154 13.33 -7.38 -5.41
C LEU A 154 14.55 -7.15 -4.51
N LYS A 155 15.12 -8.22 -3.94
CA LYS A 155 16.42 -8.16 -3.25
C LYS A 155 17.53 -7.67 -4.16
N GLU A 156 17.56 -8.15 -5.40
CA GLU A 156 18.57 -7.74 -6.37
C GLU A 156 18.40 -6.26 -6.77
N VAL A 157 17.15 -5.79 -6.90
CA VAL A 157 16.84 -4.38 -7.10
C VAL A 157 17.40 -3.54 -5.94
N ILE A 158 17.11 -3.92 -4.70
CA ILE A 158 17.64 -3.23 -3.51
C ILE A 158 19.17 -3.23 -3.52
N ARG A 159 19.80 -4.38 -3.77
CA ARG A 159 21.26 -4.52 -3.74
C ARG A 159 21.96 -3.68 -4.82
N ARG A 160 21.42 -3.65 -6.04
CA ARG A 160 22.05 -2.96 -7.19
C ARG A 160 21.77 -1.47 -7.21
N TYR A 161 20.59 -1.06 -6.77
CA TYR A 161 20.08 0.30 -6.98
C TYR A 161 19.84 1.06 -5.68
N GLY A 162 19.93 0.39 -4.52
CA GLY A 162 19.76 0.97 -3.19
C GLY A 162 20.99 1.66 -2.62
N ASP A 163 22.19 1.13 -2.92
CA ASP A 163 23.48 1.69 -2.50
C ASP A 163 24.12 2.44 -3.68
N GLY A 164 23.73 3.70 -3.88
CA GLY A 164 24.21 4.51 -5.00
C GLY A 164 23.37 5.75 -5.22
N GLY A 165 23.55 6.73 -4.35
CA GLY A 165 23.03 8.10 -4.43
C GLY A 165 23.73 8.93 -3.37
#